data_AF-F6EIJ4-F1
#
_entry.id   AF-F6EIJ4-F1
#
_cell.length_a   1.000
_cell.length_b   1.000
_cell.length_c   1.000
_cell.angle_alpha   90.00
_cell.angle_beta   90.00
_cell.angle_gamma   90.00
#
_symmetry.space_group_name_H-M   'P 1'
#
loop_
_entity.id
_entity.type
_entity.pdbx_description
1 polymer ?
#
loop_
_entity_poly.entity_id
_entity_poly.type
_entity_poly.pdbx_seq_one_letter_code
_entity_poly.pdbx_strand_id
1 'polypeptide(L)'
;MTIKYNFGQIETLRSDIAVSTAQMNANLADLKAFLAPLVADWTGSAAEAYQAQQRRWDEAAQGLNQVLESIGRAVGSGNDQMAAAERAAMNQWAG
;
A
#
# COMPACT_ATOMS: atom_id res chain seq x y z
N MET A 1 6.94 -23.72 -15.68
CA MET A 1 7.86 -22.79 -15.00
C MET A 1 7.06 -21.69 -14.29
N THR A 2 7.21 -21.63 -12.96
CA THR A 2 7.38 -20.41 -12.14
C THR A 2 6.26 -19.40 -11.89
N ILE A 3 5.14 -19.36 -12.61
CA ILE A 3 4.18 -18.27 -12.41
C ILE A 3 3.32 -18.43 -11.12
N LYS A 4 2.87 -19.65 -10.77
CA LYS A 4 2.06 -19.89 -9.54
C LYS A 4 2.79 -19.54 -8.23
N TYR A 5 4.12 -19.71 -8.17
CA TYR A 5 4.91 -19.39 -6.98
C TYR A 5 4.99 -17.88 -6.73
N ASN A 6 5.10 -17.08 -7.82
CA ASN A 6 5.08 -15.63 -7.74
C ASN A 6 3.74 -15.09 -7.22
N PHE A 7 2.60 -15.66 -7.62
CA PHE A 7 1.29 -15.15 -7.19
C PHE A 7 1.06 -15.23 -5.69
N GLY A 8 1.37 -16.38 -5.07
CA GLY A 8 1.23 -16.54 -3.62
C GLY A 8 2.10 -15.55 -2.85
N GLN A 9 3.34 -15.34 -3.29
CA GLN A 9 4.25 -14.38 -2.66
C GLN A 9 3.80 -12.93 -2.83
N ILE A 10 3.23 -12.56 -3.99
CA ILE A 10 2.74 -11.19 -4.20
C ILE A 10 1.47 -10.93 -3.37
N GLU A 11 0.60 -11.92 -3.21
CA GLU A 11 -0.58 -11.81 -2.34
C GLU A 11 -0.18 -11.63 -0.87
N THR A 12 0.80 -12.41 -0.38
CA THR A 12 1.37 -12.23 0.96
C THR A 12 1.99 -10.84 1.10
N LEU A 13 2.82 -10.41 0.14
CA LEU A 13 3.44 -9.08 0.16
C LEU A 13 2.39 -7.96 0.18
N ARG A 14 1.29 -8.10 -0.57
CA ARG A 14 0.17 -7.15 -0.55
C ARG A 14 -0.45 -7.06 0.84
N SER A 15 -0.73 -8.20 1.47
CA SER A 15 -1.28 -8.25 2.83
C SER A 15 -0.33 -7.59 3.83
N ASP A 16 0.98 -7.89 3.76
CA ASP A 16 1.99 -7.34 4.65
C ASP A 16 2.11 -5.82 4.51
N ILE A 17 2.13 -5.30 3.27
CA ILE A 17 2.17 -3.85 3.04
C ILE A 17 0.87 -3.20 3.50
N ALA A 18 -0.30 -3.84 3.34
CA ALA A 18 -1.57 -3.30 3.80
C ALA A 18 -1.61 -3.17 5.34
N VAL A 19 -1.15 -4.20 6.04
CA VAL A 19 -1.00 -4.18 7.51
C VAL A 19 -0.02 -3.10 7.92
N SER A 20 1.16 -3.04 7.30
CA SER A 20 2.19 -2.04 7.61
C SER A 20 1.68 -0.61 7.38
N THR A 21 0.94 -0.38 6.31
CA THR A 21 0.34 0.92 5.97
C THR A 21 -0.74 1.32 6.99
N ALA A 22 -1.61 0.39 7.37
CA ALA A 22 -2.61 0.64 8.42
C ALA A 22 -1.94 1.01 9.75
N GLN A 23 -0.86 0.32 10.10
CA GLN A 23 -0.10 0.55 11.33
C GLN A 23 0.64 1.90 11.31
N MET A 24 1.22 2.29 10.17
CA MET A 24 1.81 3.62 10.00
C MET A 24 0.76 4.72 10.13
N ASN A 25 -0.42 4.56 9.52
CA ASN A 25 -1.50 5.53 9.62
C ASN A 25 -2.02 5.68 11.05
N ALA A 26 -2.14 4.57 11.79
CA ALA A 26 -2.52 4.59 13.20
C ALA A 26 -1.47 5.34 14.06
N ASN A 27 -0.19 4.99 13.90
CA ASN A 27 0.89 5.66 14.63
C ASN A 27 0.95 7.17 14.32
N LEU A 28 0.69 7.56 13.07
CA LEU A 28 0.62 8.96 12.66
C LEU A 28 -0.57 9.67 13.30
N ALA A 29 -1.73 9.04 13.37
CA ALA A 29 -2.91 9.58 14.03
C ALA A 29 -2.67 9.76 15.54
N ASP A 30 -2.07 8.77 16.20
CA ASP A 30 -1.72 8.82 17.61
C ASP A 30 -0.72 9.96 17.90
N LEU A 31 0.30 10.09 17.05
CA LEU A 31 1.27 11.18 17.15
C LEU A 31 0.60 12.55 16.96
N LYS A 32 -0.29 12.69 15.98
CA LYS A 32 -1.05 13.94 15.76
C LYS A 32 -1.91 14.28 16.97
N ALA A 33 -2.60 13.31 17.56
CA ALA A 33 -3.43 13.50 18.75
C ALA A 33 -2.59 13.91 19.97
N PHE A 34 -1.43 13.27 20.17
CA PHE A 34 -0.51 13.61 21.24
C PHE A 34 0.07 15.03 21.09
N LEU A 35 0.40 15.43 19.86
CA LEU A 35 0.99 16.75 19.60
C LEU A 35 -0.05 17.88 19.56
N ALA A 36 -1.34 17.60 19.34
CA ALA A 36 -2.39 18.61 19.23
C ALA A 36 -2.38 19.69 20.35
N PRO A 37 -2.29 19.36 21.65
CA PRO A 37 -2.21 20.37 22.70
C PRO A 37 -0.87 21.15 22.73
N LEU A 38 0.23 20.53 22.29
CA LEU A 38 1.56 21.16 22.25
C LEU A 38 1.68 22.14 21.07
N VAL A 39 1.04 21.82 19.95
CA VAL A 39 1.00 22.67 18.75
C VAL A 39 0.22 23.96 19.01
N ALA A 40 -0.74 23.96 19.93
CA ALA A 40 -1.49 25.17 20.30
C ALA A 40 -0.60 26.29 20.85
N ASP A 41 0.51 25.92 21.50
CA ASP A 41 1.49 26.85 22.07
C ASP A 41 2.69 27.11 21.15
N TRP A 42 2.80 26.42 20.01
CA TRP A 42 3.91 26.58 19.07
C TRP A 42 3.68 27.79 18.17
N THR A 43 4.50 28.83 18.35
CA THR A 43 4.48 30.04 17.51
C THR A 43 5.62 30.04 16.49
N GLY A 44 5.38 30.62 15.30
CA GLY A 44 6.42 30.90 14.31
C GLY A 44 7.07 29.64 13.73
N SER A 45 8.40 29.52 13.87
CA SER A 45 9.21 28.48 13.23
C SER A 45 8.89 27.05 13.67
N ALA A 46 8.43 26.85 14.91
CA ALA A 46 8.03 25.53 15.39
C ALA A 46 6.77 25.02 14.69
N ALA A 47 5.80 25.91 14.45
CA ALA A 47 4.58 25.57 13.71
C ALA A 47 4.90 25.25 12.23
N GLU A 48 5.81 26.01 11.60
CA GLU A 48 6.25 25.74 10.23
C GLU A 48 6.97 24.40 10.08
N ALA A 49 7.88 24.08 11.01
CA ALA A 49 8.59 22.81 11.04
C ALA A 49 7.63 21.63 11.23
N TYR A 50 6.66 21.76 12.12
CA TYR A 50 5.62 20.77 12.33
C TYR A 50 4.79 20.52 11.07
N GLN A 51 4.30 21.59 10.43
CA GLN A 51 3.53 21.46 9.20
C GLN A 51 4.34 20.82 8.07
N ALA A 52 5.63 21.15 7.96
CA ALA A 52 6.51 20.51 6.98
C ALA A 52 6.66 19.01 7.24
N GLN A 53 6.83 18.62 8.50
CA GLN A 53 6.91 17.22 8.89
C GLN A 53 5.58 16.48 8.66
N GLN A 54 4.46 17.14 8.94
CA GLN A 54 3.14 16.58 8.69
C GLN A 54 2.91 16.31 7.19
N ARG A 55 3.27 17.27 6.32
CA ARG A 55 3.19 17.08 4.86
C ARG A 55 4.03 15.90 4.39
N ARG A 56 5.26 15.76 4.89
CA ARG A 56 6.14 14.62 4.55
C ARG A 56 5.53 13.28 4.94
N TRP A 57 4.86 13.20 6.09
CA TRP A 57 4.18 11.98 6.50
C TRP A 57 2.96 11.68 5.63
N ASP A 58 2.15 12.69 5.33
CA ASP A 58 0.98 12.52 4.48
C ASP A 58 1.39 12.09 3.05
N GLU A 59 2.46 12.68 2.50
CA GLU A 59 3.06 12.29 1.21
C GLU A 59 3.59 10.84 1.23
N ALA A 60 4.29 10.44 2.29
CA ALA A 60 4.81 9.08 2.43
C ALA A 60 3.67 8.04 2.52
N ALA A 61 2.63 8.34 3.30
CA ALA A 61 1.43 7.49 3.40
C ALA A 61 0.72 7.37 2.03
N GLN A 62 0.61 8.48 1.30
CA GLN A 62 0.01 8.48 -0.03
C GLN A 62 0.85 7.66 -1.03
N GLY A 63 2.17 7.76 -0.97
CA GLY A 63 3.08 6.96 -1.78
C GLY A 63 2.97 5.47 -1.51
N LEU A 64 2.84 5.07 -0.23
CA LEU A 64 2.62 3.67 0.14
C LEU A 64 1.29 3.13 -0.41
N ASN A 65 0.21 3.91 -0.31
CA ASN A 65 -1.07 3.55 -0.90
C ASN A 65 -0.97 3.36 -2.43
N GLN A 66 -0.24 4.23 -3.13
CA GLN A 66 -0.04 4.10 -4.58
C GLN A 66 0.75 2.83 -4.94
N VAL A 67 1.79 2.49 -4.15
CA VAL A 67 2.54 1.24 -4.34
C VAL A 67 1.64 0.03 -4.12
N LEU A 68 0.82 0.04 -3.06
CA LEU A 68 -0.18 -1.00 -2.79
C LEU A 68 -1.15 -1.20 -3.96
N GLU A 69 -1.70 -0.12 -4.48
CA GLU A 69 -2.59 -0.19 -5.63
C GLU A 69 -1.89 -0.74 -6.88
N SER A 70 -0.64 -0.33 -7.12
CA SER A 70 0.15 -0.82 -8.24
C SER A 70 0.43 -2.33 -8.14
N ILE A 71 0.74 -2.81 -6.94
CA ILE A 71 0.89 -4.24 -6.66
C ILE A 71 -0.43 -4.97 -6.91
N GLY A 72 -1.55 -4.42 -6.40
CA GLY A 72 -2.89 -4.98 -6.60
C GLY A 72 -3.25 -5.14 -8.09
N ARG A 73 -2.99 -4.11 -8.90
CA ARG A 73 -3.21 -4.15 -10.35
C ARG A 73 -2.35 -5.20 -11.06
N ALA A 74 -1.07 -5.31 -10.68
CA ALA A 74 -0.16 -6.30 -11.25
C ALA A 74 -0.62 -7.74 -10.95
N VAL A 75 -1.10 -8.01 -9.73
CA VAL A 75 -1.67 -9.32 -9.36
C VAL A 75 -2.96 -9.60 -10.13
N GLY A 76 -3.91 -8.66 -10.16
CA GLY A 76 -5.19 -8.85 -10.83
C GLY A 76 -5.02 -9.15 -12.33
N SER A 77 -4.21 -8.34 -13.03
CA SER A 77 -3.91 -8.54 -14.45
C SER A 77 -3.28 -9.91 -14.73
N GLY A 78 -2.38 -10.35 -13.85
CA GLY A 78 -1.76 -11.66 -13.98
C GLY A 78 -2.74 -12.83 -13.75
N ASN A 79 -3.70 -12.68 -12.84
CA ASN A 79 -4.71 -13.69 -12.56
C ASN A 79 -5.66 -13.90 -13.75
N ASP A 80 -6.10 -12.81 -14.38
CA ASP A 80 -6.96 -12.84 -15.56
C ASP A 80 -6.26 -13.49 -16.75
N GLN A 81 -4.99 -13.16 -16.97
CA GLN A 81 -4.18 -13.77 -18.03
C GLN A 81 -3.98 -15.27 -17.82
N MET A 82 -3.74 -15.72 -16.58
CA MET A 82 -3.59 -17.14 -16.27
C MET A 82 -4.90 -17.90 -16.42
N ALA A 83 -6.01 -17.35 -15.94
CA ALA A 83 -7.33 -17.96 -16.09
C ALA A 83 -7.76 -18.06 -17.57
N ALA A 84 -7.40 -17.07 -18.38
CA ALA A 84 -7.61 -17.11 -19.83
C ALA A 84 -6.72 -18.17 -20.50
N ALA A 85 -5.45 -18.27 -20.11
CA ALA A 85 -4.53 -19.28 -20.62
C ALA A 85 -4.95 -20.72 -20.24
N GLU A 86 -5.39 -20.95 -19.00
CA GLU A 86 -5.94 -22.24 -18.57
C GLU A 86 -7.20 -22.59 -19.36
N ARG A 87 -8.15 -21.66 -19.53
CA ARG A 87 -9.35 -21.88 -20.38
C ARG A 87 -8.99 -22.21 -21.82
N ALA A 88 -8.02 -21.50 -22.40
CA ALA A 88 -7.57 -21.74 -23.77
C ALA A 88 -6.90 -23.13 -23.91
N ALA A 89 -6.06 -23.53 -22.94
CA ALA A 89 -5.44 -24.84 -22.91
C ALA A 89 -6.47 -25.96 -22.75
N MET A 90 -7.47 -25.79 -21.87
CA MET A 90 -8.55 -26.76 -21.69
C MET A 90 -9.39 -26.93 -22.96
N ASN A 91 -9.68 -25.85 -23.69
CA ASN A 91 -10.39 -25.91 -24.96
C ASN A 91 -9.56 -26.59 -26.07
N GLN A 92 -8.24 -26.46 -26.04
CA GLN A 92 -7.36 -27.15 -26.99
C GLN A 92 -7.23 -28.66 -26.72
N TRP A 93 -7.42 -29.10 -25.47
CA TRP A 93 -7.31 -30.52 -25.11
C TRP A 93 -8.66 -31.25 -25.10
N ALA A 94 -9.76 -30.51 -25.22
CA ALA A 94 -11.12 -31.05 -25.29
C ALA A 94 -11.63 -31.24 -26.74
N GLY A 95 -10.82 -30.89 -27.75
CA GLY A 95 -11.08 -31.14 -29.18
C GLY A 95 -10.05 -32.07 -29.78
#